data_AF-T2IVX5-F1
#
_entry.id   AF-T2IVX5-F1
#
_cell.length_a   1.000
_cell.length_b   1.000
_cell.length_c   1.000
_cell.angle_alpha   90.00
_cell.angle_beta   90.00
_cell.angle_gamma   90.00
#
_symmetry.space_group_name_H-M   'P 1'
#
loop_
_entity.id
_entity.type
_entity.pdbx_description
1 polymer ?
#
loop_
_entity_poly.entity_id
_entity_poly.type
_entity_poly.pdbx_seq_one_letter_code
_entity_poly.pdbx_strand_id
1 'polypeptide(L)'
;MAWSNDNWFTMVTKLVFPQSDRPEIAFQYRGHLSGEEREYTYVLQQSVLGKVEGEGWIGPDSIIQRYWVLGDGQRRSGFETFYRLNNNTYHFSGGLLRGHYLTSTMEAIFERQL
;
A
#
# COMPACT_ATOMS: atom_id res chain seq x y z
N MET A 1 -17.81 -3.96 -29.76
CA MET A 1 -16.57 -4.01 -28.98
C MET A 1 -16.89 -3.40 -27.61
N ALA A 2 -17.05 -4.23 -26.58
CA ALA A 2 -17.29 -3.77 -25.23
C ALA A 2 -15.93 -3.56 -24.56
N TRP A 3 -15.58 -2.32 -24.26
CA TRP A 3 -14.44 -2.01 -23.38
C TRP A 3 -14.86 -2.46 -21.98
N SER A 4 -14.42 -3.64 -21.52
CA SER A 4 -14.60 -4.02 -20.13
C SER A 4 -13.55 -3.32 -19.27
N ASN A 5 -14.01 -2.71 -18.19
CA ASN A 5 -13.23 -1.91 -17.26
C ASN A 5 -12.55 -2.81 -16.20
N ASP A 6 -12.05 -3.98 -16.62
CA ASP A 6 -11.81 -5.13 -15.73
C ASP A 6 -10.52 -5.06 -14.90
N ASN A 7 -9.65 -4.08 -15.17
CA ASN A 7 -8.33 -4.01 -14.54
C ASN A 7 -8.24 -3.00 -13.39
N TRP A 8 -9.34 -2.35 -13.00
CA TRP A 8 -9.34 -1.43 -11.86
C TRP A 8 -9.60 -2.15 -10.54
N PHE A 9 -8.90 -1.75 -9.49
CA PHE A 9 -9.13 -2.22 -8.14
C PHE A 9 -9.26 -1.07 -7.13
N THR A 10 -9.99 -1.34 -6.06
CA THR A 10 -9.98 -0.54 -4.84
C THR A 10 -9.59 -1.43 -3.68
N MET A 11 -8.82 -0.87 -2.75
CA MET A 11 -8.43 -1.56 -1.53
C MET A 11 -8.54 -0.57 -0.39
N VAL A 12 -9.05 -1.02 0.75
CA VAL A 12 -9.07 -0.24 1.98
C VAL A 12 -8.34 -1.04 3.03
N THR A 13 -7.31 -0.43 3.59
CA THR A 13 -6.50 -1.02 4.65
C THR A 13 -6.54 -0.09 5.85
N LYS A 14 -6.57 -0.70 7.03
CA LYS A 14 -6.57 0.03 8.28
C LYS A 14 -5.55 -0.57 9.25
N LEU A 15 -4.65 0.26 9.73
CA LEU A 15 -3.77 -0.06 10.84
C LEU A 15 -4.41 0.42 12.13
N VAL A 16 -4.62 -0.53 13.04
CA VAL A 16 -5.10 -0.28 14.40
C VAL A 16 -3.94 -0.54 15.34
N PHE A 17 -3.79 0.31 16.35
CA PHE A 17 -2.77 0.17 17.39
C PHE A 17 -3.46 -0.25 18.69
N PRO A 18 -3.56 -1.55 19.00
CA PRO A 18 -4.16 -2.00 20.25
C PRO A 18 -3.42 -1.38 21.43
N GLN A 19 -4.17 -0.97 22.46
CA GLN A 19 -3.60 -0.44 23.71
C GLN A 19 -2.80 0.86 23.54
N SER A 20 -3.07 1.62 22.48
CA SER A 20 -2.44 2.91 22.23
C SER A 20 -3.51 3.96 21.91
N ASP A 21 -3.30 5.19 22.39
CA ASP A 21 -4.11 6.36 22.00
C ASP A 21 -3.73 6.90 20.62
N ARG A 22 -2.88 6.17 19.87
CA ARG A 22 -2.49 6.57 18.52
C ARG A 22 -3.68 6.46 17.57
N PRO A 23 -3.92 7.49 16.74
CA PRO A 23 -4.98 7.42 15.74
C PRO A 23 -4.66 6.30 14.75
N GLU A 24 -5.72 5.63 14.32
CA GLU A 24 -5.64 4.61 13.29
C GLU A 24 -5.14 5.21 11.98
N ILE A 25 -4.39 4.42 11.22
CA ILE A 25 -3.90 4.85 9.91
C ILE A 25 -4.76 4.17 8.85
N ALA A 26 -5.49 4.98 8.11
CA ALA A 26 -6.36 4.52 7.03
C ALA A 26 -5.66 4.73 5.68
N PHE A 27 -5.82 3.75 4.80
CA PHE A 27 -5.30 3.73 3.45
C PHE A 27 -6.45 3.42 2.50
N GLN A 28 -6.67 4.29 1.52
CA GLN A 28 -7.67 4.08 0.48
C GLN A 28 -6.98 4.11 -0.87
N TYR A 29 -6.86 2.93 -1.48
CA TYR A 29 -6.20 2.73 -2.75
C TYR A 29 -7.23 2.74 -3.87
N ARG A 30 -6.84 3.31 -5.00
CA ARG A 30 -7.48 3.09 -6.29
C ARG A 30 -6.39 2.88 -7.32
N GLY A 31 -6.37 1.72 -7.95
CA GLY A 31 -5.32 1.35 -8.89
C GLY A 31 -5.81 0.62 -10.11
N HIS A 32 -4.88 0.41 -11.03
CA HIS A 32 -5.09 -0.23 -12.30
C HIS A 32 -3.99 -1.26 -12.54
N LEU A 33 -4.40 -2.50 -12.80
CA LEU A 33 -3.54 -3.62 -13.20
C LEU A 33 -3.13 -3.43 -14.67
N SER A 34 -1.85 -3.60 -14.96
CA SER A 34 -1.36 -3.75 -16.33
C SER A 34 -1.92 -5.06 -16.90
N GLY A 35 -2.63 -5.02 -18.03
CA GLY A 35 -3.55 -6.10 -18.46
C GLY A 35 -2.93 -7.48 -18.69
N GLU A 36 -1.61 -7.57 -18.88
CA GLU A 36 -0.89 -8.85 -19.00
C GLU A 36 0.26 -9.00 -17.98
N GLU A 37 0.51 -7.98 -17.17
CA GLU A 37 1.66 -7.92 -16.28
C GLU A 37 1.21 -8.00 -14.83
N ARG A 38 2.10 -8.49 -13.96
CA ARG A 38 1.90 -8.48 -12.51
C ARG A 38 2.03 -7.07 -11.91
N GLU A 39 2.21 -6.08 -12.77
CA GLU A 39 2.43 -4.68 -12.45
C GLU A 39 1.11 -3.94 -12.26
N TYR A 40 1.10 -2.98 -11.35
CA TYR A 40 -0.01 -2.07 -11.19
C TYR A 40 0.47 -0.69 -10.77
N THR A 41 -0.33 0.32 -11.10
CA THR A 41 -0.16 1.68 -10.58
C THR A 41 -1.38 2.04 -9.73
N TYR A 42 -1.19 2.91 -8.75
CA TYR A 42 -2.27 3.34 -7.87
C TYR A 42 -2.09 4.76 -7.36
N VAL A 43 -3.22 5.36 -7.01
CA VAL A 43 -3.29 6.51 -6.13
C VAL A 43 -3.79 6.05 -4.78
N LEU A 44 -3.22 6.60 -3.71
CA LEU A 44 -3.58 6.27 -2.34
C LEU A 44 -3.84 7.57 -1.57
N GLN A 45 -4.97 7.62 -0.87
CA GLN A 45 -5.20 8.60 0.19
C GLN A 45 -4.86 7.95 1.52
N GLN A 46 -3.83 8.46 2.18
CA GLN A 46 -3.33 7.97 3.47
C GLN A 46 -3.55 9.04 4.54
N SER A 47 -4.05 8.64 5.71
CA SER A 47 -4.52 9.61 6.73
C SER A 47 -3.43 10.52 7.31
N VAL A 48 -2.14 10.17 7.16
CA VAL A 48 -1.00 10.92 7.74
C VAL A 48 -0.21 11.68 6.68
N LEU A 49 0.06 11.06 5.54
CA LEU A 49 0.89 11.55 4.43
C LEU A 49 0.05 12.31 3.39
N GLY A 50 -1.27 12.13 3.40
CA GLY A 50 -2.16 12.71 2.40
C GLY A 50 -2.19 11.89 1.12
N LYS A 51 -2.15 12.57 -0.03
CA LYS A 51 -2.21 11.93 -1.34
C LYS A 51 -0.84 11.39 -1.74
N VAL A 52 -0.79 10.13 -2.13
CA VAL A 52 0.41 9.48 -2.64
C VAL A 52 0.10 8.78 -3.97
N GLU A 53 1.14 8.65 -4.78
CA GLU A 53 1.13 7.82 -5.99
C GLU A 53 2.10 6.68 -5.78
N GLY A 54 1.82 5.55 -6.41
CA GLY A 54 2.67 4.39 -6.29
C GLY A 54 2.46 3.38 -7.38
N GLU A 55 3.31 2.38 -7.33
CA GLU A 55 3.31 1.25 -8.23
C GLU A 55 3.72 0.00 -7.46
N GLY A 56 3.32 -1.15 -7.97
CA GLY A 56 3.62 -2.41 -7.33
C GLY A 56 3.55 -3.61 -8.25
N TRP A 57 3.93 -4.73 -7.68
CA TRP A 57 4.03 -6.03 -8.30
C TRP A 57 3.31 -7.07 -7.45
N ILE A 58 2.48 -7.89 -8.10
CA ILE A 58 1.81 -9.03 -7.49
C ILE A 58 2.62 -10.29 -7.80
N GLY A 59 3.46 -10.71 -6.86
CA GLY A 59 4.16 -11.99 -6.90
C GLY A 59 3.25 -13.17 -6.52
N PRO A 60 3.76 -14.41 -6.60
CA PRO A 60 2.99 -15.61 -6.21
C PRO A 60 2.55 -15.58 -4.75
N ASP A 61 3.45 -15.16 -3.85
CA ASP A 61 3.23 -15.17 -2.40
C ASP A 61 3.24 -13.77 -1.78
N SER A 62 3.65 -12.75 -2.53
CA SER A 62 3.85 -11.40 -1.99
C SER A 62 3.34 -10.32 -2.92
N ILE A 63 2.72 -9.29 -2.35
CA ILE A 63 2.53 -8.01 -3.02
C ILE A 63 3.65 -7.09 -2.57
N ILE A 64 4.30 -6.43 -3.52
CA ILE A 64 5.41 -5.53 -3.28
C ILE A 64 5.08 -4.19 -3.93
N GLN A 65 5.16 -3.09 -3.18
CA GLN A 65 4.86 -1.78 -3.73
C GLN A 65 5.76 -0.68 -3.19
N ARG A 66 5.91 0.36 -3.99
CA ARG A 66 6.54 1.62 -3.56
C ARG A 66 5.62 2.79 -3.84
N TYR A 67 5.79 3.86 -3.08
CA TYR A 67 5.02 5.09 -3.23
C TYR A 67 5.87 6.33 -3.03
N TRP A 68 5.38 7.47 -3.52
CA TRP A 68 5.90 8.80 -3.26
C TRP A 68 4.74 9.74 -2.89
N VAL A 69 4.99 10.62 -1.93
CA VAL A 69 3.98 11.58 -1.46
C VAL A 69 3.92 12.77 -2.41
N LEU A 70 2.71 13.09 -2.88
CA LEU A 70 2.49 14.22 -3.79
C LEU A 70 2.40 15.54 -3.04
N GLY A 71 3.00 16.59 -3.61
CA GLY A 71 2.99 17.92 -2.99
C GLY A 71 3.83 18.03 -1.71
N ASP A 72 4.63 17.00 -1.40
CA ASP A 72 5.45 16.98 -0.20
C ASP A 72 6.84 17.59 -0.46
N GLY A 73 7.12 18.74 0.18
CA GLY A 73 8.42 19.41 0.07
C GLY A 73 9.60 18.58 0.59
N GLN A 74 9.32 17.57 1.43
CA GLN A 74 10.34 16.66 1.97
C GLN A 74 10.64 15.46 1.07
N ARG A 75 9.94 15.33 -0.08
CA ARG A 75 10.09 14.21 -1.04
C ARG A 75 10.04 12.85 -0.34
N ARG A 76 9.09 12.68 0.58
CA ARG A 76 8.89 11.39 1.25
C ARG A 76 8.44 10.34 0.24
N SER A 77 8.99 9.15 0.40
CA SER A 77 8.64 7.96 -0.35
C SER A 77 8.61 6.77 0.58
N GLY A 78 8.10 5.64 0.12
CA GLY A 78 8.08 4.44 0.94
C GLY A 78 7.99 3.18 0.11
N PHE A 79 8.13 2.07 0.82
CA PHE A 79 8.02 0.73 0.28
C PHE A 79 7.25 -0.13 1.27
N GLU A 80 6.40 -1.00 0.75
CA GLU A 80 5.53 -1.88 1.51
C GLU A 80 5.56 -3.28 0.89
N THR A 81 5.61 -4.30 1.73
CA THR A 81 5.46 -5.70 1.33
C THR A 81 4.33 -6.34 2.11
N PHE A 82 3.59 -7.21 1.43
CA PHE A 82 2.53 -8.03 2.00
C PHE A 82 2.85 -9.47 1.64
N TYR A 83 3.50 -10.20 2.54
CA TYR A 83 3.81 -11.60 2.34
C TYR A 83 2.68 -12.47 2.89
N ARG A 84 2.10 -13.32 2.05
CA ARG A 84 1.00 -14.20 2.42
C ARG A 84 1.47 -15.26 3.40
N LEU A 85 0.88 -15.28 4.59
CA LEU A 85 1.12 -16.32 5.59
C LEU A 85 0.12 -17.47 5.45
N ASN A 86 -1.14 -17.15 5.10
CA ASN A 86 -2.16 -18.13 4.75
C ASN A 86 -3.25 -17.48 3.87
N ASN A 87 -4.42 -18.11 3.75
CA ASN A 87 -5.51 -17.61 2.89
C ASN A 87 -6.10 -16.26 3.33
N ASN A 88 -5.96 -15.90 4.60
CA ASN A 88 -6.59 -14.73 5.19
C ASN A 88 -5.60 -13.79 5.87
N THR A 89 -4.33 -14.18 6.06
CA THR A 89 -3.36 -13.34 6.77
C THR A 89 -2.10 -13.07 5.95
N TYR A 90 -1.59 -11.85 6.13
CA TYR A 90 -0.39 -11.35 5.48
C TYR A 90 0.55 -10.75 6.53
N HIS A 91 1.85 -11.01 6.40
CA HIS A 91 2.88 -10.26 7.09
C HIS A 91 3.14 -8.96 6.30
N PHE A 92 2.91 -7.84 6.97
CA PHE A 92 3.18 -6.51 6.44
C PHE A 92 4.53 -6.02 6.93
N SER A 93 5.37 -5.52 6.03
CA SER A 93 6.57 -4.75 6.36
C SER A 93 6.61 -3.49 5.52
N GLY A 94 6.79 -2.34 6.16
CA GLY A 94 6.79 -1.03 5.52
C GLY A 94 7.95 -0.16 5.97
N GLY A 95 8.46 0.67 5.06
CA GLY A 95 9.49 1.66 5.33
C GLY A 95 9.11 3.02 4.75
N LEU A 96 9.28 4.09 5.55
CA LEU A 96 9.13 5.47 5.12
C LEU A 96 10.51 6.12 4.97
N LEU A 97 10.79 6.63 3.78
CA LEU A 97 12.01 7.33 3.44
C LEU A 97 11.77 8.84 3.36
N ARG A 98 12.83 9.60 3.66
CA ARG A 98 12.97 11.02 3.33
C ARG A 98 14.27 11.19 2.54
N GLY A 99 14.15 11.37 1.22
CA GLY A 99 15.29 11.22 0.33
C GLY A 99 15.86 9.80 0.41
N HIS A 100 17.12 9.65 0.83
CA HIS A 100 17.79 8.35 0.97
C HIS A 100 17.76 7.77 2.38
N TYR A 101 17.19 8.48 3.36
CA TYR A 101 17.18 8.06 4.75
C TYR A 101 15.92 7.30 5.07
N LEU A 102 16.06 6.09 5.63
CA LEU A 102 14.96 5.36 6.26
C LEU A 102 14.61 6.05 7.58
N THR A 103 13.43 6.65 7.64
CA THR A 103 13.00 7.49 8.79
C THR A 103 12.00 6.80 9.71
N SER A 104 11.31 5.78 9.22
CA SER A 104 10.40 4.97 10.01
C SER A 104 10.24 3.59 9.38
N THR A 105 10.03 2.58 10.21
CA THR A 105 9.66 1.23 9.79
C THR A 105 8.40 0.80 10.51
N MET A 106 7.68 -0.13 9.91
CA MET A 106 6.49 -0.70 10.49
C MET A 106 6.36 -2.16 10.10
N GLU A 107 5.96 -2.99 11.05
CA GLU A 107 5.62 -4.38 10.82
C GLU A 107 4.28 -4.68 11.47
N ALA A 108 3.49 -5.53 10.83
CA ALA A 108 2.16 -5.90 11.30
C ALA A 108 1.70 -7.22 10.70
N ILE A 109 0.67 -7.82 11.29
CA ILE A 109 -0.09 -8.91 10.68
C ILE A 109 -1.42 -8.33 10.20
N PHE A 110 -1.68 -8.47 8.91
CA PHE A 110 -2.92 -8.04 8.29
C PHE A 110 -3.85 -9.23 8.15
N GLU A 111 -5.09 -9.04 8.54
CA GLU A 111 -6.16 -10.01 8.37
C GLU A 111 -7.14 -9.48 7.34
N ARG A 112 -7.41 -10.29 6.31
CA ARG A 112 -8.39 -9.98 5.29
C ARG A 112 -9.78 -9.92 5.94
N GLN A 113 -10.40 -8.75 5.86
CA GLN A 113 -11.81 -8.58 6.21
C GLN A 113 -12.66 -9.05 5.02
N LEU A 114 -13.65 -9.91 5.30
CA LEU A 114 -14.63 -10.39 4.32
C LEU A 114 -15.88 -9.50 4.32
#